data_AF-A0A2N2ZHA2-F1
#
_entry.id   AF-A0A2N2ZHA2-F1
#
_cell.length_a   1.000
_cell.length_b   1.000
_cell.length_c   1.000
_cell.angle_alpha   90.00
_cell.angle_beta   90.00
_cell.angle_gamma   90.00
#
_symmetry.space_group_name_H-M   'P 1'
#
loop_
_entity.id
_entity.type
_entity.pdbx_description
1 polymer ?
#
loop_
_entity_poly.entity_id
_entity_poly.type
_entity_poly.pdbx_seq_one_letter_code
_entity_poly.pdbx_strand_id
1 'polypeptide(L)'
;MTKISSFILILTLCGLNLFSQALQEVIPPDFIKSVSLRGKGNDSYVPFVQKGDEIILEFDDLYGDEVDYYYRIVHCDSEWKPSDLSKSEYINGLDEQRISNYKNSLNTLQIYT
;
A
#
# COMPACT_ATOMS: atom_id res chain seq x y z
N MET A 1 33.65 39.90 15.96
CA MET A 1 32.94 38.72 16.51
C MET A 1 31.67 38.37 15.74
N THR A 2 30.93 39.34 15.20
CA THR A 2 29.69 39.13 14.42
C THR A 2 29.89 38.32 13.12
N LYS A 3 30.96 38.56 12.35
CA LYS A 3 31.21 37.86 11.07
C LYS A 3 31.51 36.36 11.22
N ILE A 4 32.24 35.97 12.27
CA ILE A 4 32.54 34.55 12.57
C ILE A 4 31.28 33.84 13.06
N SER A 5 30.48 34.50 13.89
CA SER A 5 29.18 33.98 14.32
C SER A 5 28.22 33.77 13.15
N SER A 6 28.17 34.70 12.19
CA SER A 6 27.36 34.52 10.97
C SER A 6 27.86 33.39 10.08
N PHE A 7 29.17 33.20 9.98
CA PHE A 7 29.75 32.12 9.17
C PHE A 7 29.44 30.73 9.77
N ILE A 8 29.51 30.60 11.09
CA ILE A 8 29.15 29.37 11.81
C ILE A 8 27.65 29.07 11.65
N LEU A 9 26.79 30.09 11.74
CA LEU A 9 25.34 29.94 11.57
C LEU A 9 24.97 29.44 10.16
N ILE A 10 25.65 29.94 9.13
CA ILE A 10 25.46 29.50 7.73
C ILE A 10 25.92 28.04 7.55
N LEU A 11 27.05 27.66 8.16
CA LEU A 11 27.58 26.29 8.07
C LEU A 11 26.65 25.27 8.74
N THR A 12 26.00 25.64 9.86
CA THR A 12 25.00 24.78 10.53
C THR A 12 23.68 24.65 9.76
N LEU A 13 23.29 25.66 8.97
CA LEU A 13 22.04 25.62 8.19
C LEU A 13 22.16 24.74 6.94
N CYS A 14 23.35 24.64 6.33
CA CYS A 14 23.59 23.80 5.15
C CYS A 14 23.73 22.30 5.45
N GLY A 15 23.89 21.90 6.72
CA GLY A 15 24.05 20.49 7.11
C GLY A 15 22.75 19.72 7.38
N LEU A 16 21.60 20.39 7.31
CA LEU A 16 20.30 19.75 7.57
C LEU A 16 19.85 18.96 6.34
N ASN A 17 20.25 17.69 6.29
CA ASN A 17 19.66 16.71 5.38
C ASN A 17 18.21 16.44 5.83
N LEU A 18 17.26 17.12 5.20
CA LEU A 18 15.83 16.81 5.33
C LEU A 18 15.56 15.55 4.51
N PHE A 19 15.52 14.40 5.18
CA PHE A 19 15.05 13.17 4.57
C PHE A 19 13.52 13.19 4.54
N SER A 20 12.95 13.42 3.36
CA SER A 20 11.56 13.04 3.11
C SER A 20 11.55 11.55 2.82
N GLN A 21 10.89 10.76 3.69
CA GLN A 21 10.67 9.34 3.43
C GLN A 21 9.28 9.20 2.82
N ALA A 22 9.20 9.22 1.49
CA ALA A 22 8.02 8.70 0.82
C ALA A 22 7.95 7.19 1.09
N LEU A 23 6.78 6.68 1.47
CA LEU A 23 6.59 5.24 1.56
C LEU A 23 6.84 4.65 0.16
N GLN A 24 7.82 3.76 0.06
CA GLN A 24 8.16 3.15 -1.21
C GLN A 24 7.06 2.15 -1.57
N GLU A 25 6.41 2.39 -2.70
CA GLU A 25 5.49 1.42 -3.29
C GLU A 25 6.24 0.11 -3.55
N VAL A 26 5.68 -0.99 -3.06
CA VAL A 26 6.26 -2.31 -3.28
C VAL A 26 5.85 -2.77 -4.66
N ILE A 27 6.83 -2.94 -5.54
CA ILE A 27 6.59 -3.51 -6.86
C ILE A 27 6.12 -4.96 -6.66
N PRO A 28 4.95 -5.35 -7.21
CA PRO A 28 4.48 -6.71 -7.08
C PRO A 28 5.41 -7.68 -7.82
N PRO A 29 5.45 -8.96 -7.42
CA PRO A 29 6.19 -9.98 -8.16
C PRO A 29 5.74 -10.07 -9.63
N ASP A 30 6.63 -10.53 -10.51
CA ASP A 30 6.38 -10.52 -11.96
C ASP A 30 5.15 -11.33 -12.41
N PHE A 31 4.78 -12.37 -11.66
CA PHE A 31 3.61 -13.20 -11.95
C PHE A 31 2.29 -12.60 -11.47
N ILE A 32 2.33 -11.58 -10.61
CA ILE A 32 1.14 -10.83 -10.18
C ILE A 32 0.91 -9.69 -11.16
N LYS A 33 -0.24 -9.71 -11.84
CA LYS A 33 -0.62 -8.69 -12.83
C LYS A 33 -2.01 -8.12 -12.53
N SER A 34 -2.35 -7.08 -13.30
CA SER A 34 -3.68 -6.43 -13.27
C SER A 34 -4.13 -5.95 -11.88
N VAL A 35 -3.19 -5.61 -10.99
CA VAL A 35 -3.51 -5.15 -9.63
C VAL A 35 -4.37 -3.89 -9.72
N SER A 36 -5.55 -3.94 -9.12
CA SER A 36 -6.56 -2.90 -9.13
C SER A 36 -7.16 -2.74 -7.74
N LEU A 37 -7.23 -1.50 -7.26
CA LEU A 37 -7.86 -1.15 -5.99
C LEU A 37 -8.91 -0.08 -6.23
N ARG A 38 -10.18 -0.40 -5.99
CA ARG A 38 -11.32 0.46 -6.33
C ARG A 38 -12.45 0.41 -5.32
N GLY A 39 -13.22 1.49 -5.21
CA GLY A 39 -14.46 1.50 -4.43
C GLY A 39 -15.57 0.73 -5.14
N LYS A 40 -16.41 0.02 -4.38
CA LYS A 40 -17.57 -0.70 -4.94
C LYS A 40 -18.57 0.27 -5.57
N GLY A 41 -18.87 0.05 -6.86
CA GLY A 41 -19.81 0.90 -7.62
C GLY A 41 -19.19 2.16 -8.22
N ASN A 42 -17.87 2.35 -8.10
CA ASN A 42 -17.13 3.40 -8.78
C ASN A 42 -16.23 2.77 -9.86
N ASP A 43 -16.39 3.21 -11.12
CA ASP A 43 -15.51 2.81 -12.22
C ASP A 43 -14.16 3.53 -12.20
N SER A 44 -14.00 4.48 -11.28
CA SER A 44 -12.73 5.16 -11.05
C SER A 44 -11.77 4.27 -10.26
N TYR A 45 -10.55 4.10 -10.76
CA TYR A 45 -9.41 3.42 -10.11
C TYR A 45 -8.83 4.21 -8.92
N VAL A 46 -9.70 4.91 -8.21
CA VAL A 46 -9.33 5.82 -7.14
C VAL A 46 -9.79 5.19 -5.83
N PRO A 47 -8.87 4.77 -4.96
CA PRO A 47 -9.21 4.06 -3.72
C PRO A 47 -9.64 5.02 -2.60
N PHE A 48 -10.37 6.09 -2.93
CA PHE A 48 -11.01 6.96 -1.94
C PHE A 48 -12.47 6.55 -1.78
N VAL A 49 -12.80 6.03 -0.60
CA VAL A 49 -14.16 5.59 -0.25
C VAL A 49 -14.61 6.25 1.05
N GLN A 50 -15.92 6.30 1.29
CA GLN A 50 -16.43 6.77 2.57
C GLN A 50 -16.30 5.68 3.62
N LYS A 51 -16.31 6.07 4.90
CA LYS A 51 -16.30 5.12 6.01
C LYS A 51 -17.55 4.22 5.93
N GLY A 52 -17.33 2.92 5.85
CA GLY A 52 -18.40 1.91 5.74
C GLY A 52 -18.64 1.41 4.32
N ASP A 53 -18.07 2.08 3.31
CA ASP A 53 -18.09 1.58 1.94
C ASP A 53 -17.10 0.43 1.75
N GLU A 54 -17.36 -0.40 0.75
CA GLU A 54 -16.49 -1.51 0.38
C GLU A 54 -15.40 -1.06 -0.61
N ILE A 55 -14.18 -1.54 -0.38
CA ILE A 55 -13.07 -1.50 -1.34
C ILE A 55 -12.87 -2.90 -1.90
N ILE A 56 -12.58 -2.97 -3.18
CA ILE A 56 -12.30 -4.19 -3.92
C ILE A 56 -10.84 -4.14 -4.37
N LEU A 57 -10.06 -5.12 -3.94
CA LEU A 57 -8.73 -5.43 -4.46
C LEU A 57 -8.84 -6.62 -5.40
N GLU A 58 -8.40 -6.45 -6.65
CA GLU A 58 -8.37 -7.48 -7.68
C GLU A 58 -6.93 -7.56 -8.23
N PHE A 59 -6.47 -8.77 -8.52
CA PHE A 59 -5.20 -9.05 -9.20
C PHE A 59 -5.29 -10.43 -9.85
N ASP A 60 -4.44 -10.66 -10.84
CA ASP A 60 -4.32 -11.96 -11.51
C ASP A 60 -2.97 -12.61 -11.14
N ASP A 61 -2.99 -13.90 -10.83
CA ASP A 61 -1.77 -14.72 -10.72
C ASP A 61 -1.53 -15.52 -11.99
N LEU A 62 -0.45 -15.22 -12.72
CA LEU A 62 -0.11 -15.85 -14.00
C LEU A 62 0.46 -17.28 -13.91
N TYR A 63 0.71 -17.80 -12.70
CA TYR A 63 1.14 -19.20 -12.57
C TYR A 63 -0.02 -20.19 -12.71
N GLY A 64 -1.24 -19.76 -12.39
CA GLY A 64 -2.44 -20.58 -12.55
C GLY A 64 -2.48 -21.80 -11.63
N ASP A 65 -1.71 -21.77 -10.55
CA ASP A 65 -1.73 -22.74 -9.46
C ASP A 65 -2.60 -22.25 -8.29
N GLU A 66 -3.08 -23.18 -7.47
CA GLU A 66 -3.88 -22.85 -6.29
C GLU A 66 -2.95 -22.47 -5.13
N VAL A 67 -2.51 -21.20 -5.12
CA VAL A 67 -1.70 -20.63 -4.05
C VAL A 67 -2.58 -19.87 -3.06
N ASP A 68 -2.26 -20.04 -1.77
CA ASP A 68 -2.95 -19.33 -0.70
C ASP A 68 -2.35 -17.93 -0.49
N TYR A 69 -3.13 -16.90 -0.83
CA TYR A 69 -2.81 -15.50 -0.55
C TYR A 69 -3.43 -15.03 0.77
N TYR A 70 -2.68 -14.23 1.52
CA TYR A 70 -3.12 -13.62 2.77
C TYR A 70 -2.94 -12.12 2.69
N TYR A 71 -3.90 -11.35 3.24
CA TYR A 71 -3.82 -9.89 3.24
C TYR A 71 -3.57 -9.33 4.63
N ARG A 72 -2.98 -8.13 4.68
CA ARG A 72 -2.81 -7.33 5.88
C ARG A 72 -3.31 -5.92 5.65
N ILE A 73 -4.01 -5.36 6.63
CA ILE A 73 -4.41 -3.95 6.63
C ILE A 73 -3.51 -3.20 7.61
N VAL A 74 -2.86 -2.13 7.15
CA VAL A 74 -2.01 -1.27 7.98
C VAL A 74 -2.59 0.14 7.95
N HIS A 75 -2.89 0.67 9.12
CA HIS A 75 -3.27 2.08 9.25
C HIS A 75 -2.03 2.96 9.20
N CYS A 76 -2.07 4.01 8.37
CA CYS A 76 -1.00 4.99 8.23
C CYS A 76 -1.48 6.41 8.58
N ASP A 77 -0.55 7.27 8.95
CA ASP A 77 -0.78 8.71 9.07
C ASP A 77 -0.83 9.43 7.70
N SER A 78 -0.95 10.76 7.71
CA SER A 78 -0.99 11.57 6.49
C SER A 78 0.30 11.54 5.67
N GLU A 79 1.42 11.15 6.27
CA GLU A 79 2.70 10.96 5.59
C GLU A 79 2.90 9.51 5.09
N TRP A 80 1.85 8.68 5.18
CA TRP A 80 1.89 7.25 4.89
C TRP A 80 2.79 6.43 5.83
N LYS A 81 3.16 6.93 7.01
CA LYS A 81 3.88 6.13 7.99
C LYS A 81 2.91 5.28 8.80
N PRO A 82 3.19 4.00 9.08
CA PRO A 82 2.37 3.19 9.98
C PRO A 82 2.16 3.93 11.30
N SER A 83 0.91 4.06 11.73
CA SER A 83 0.60 4.75 12.98
C SER A 83 0.86 3.88 14.21
N ASP A 84 0.95 4.51 15.38
CA ASP A 84 1.09 3.81 16.67
C ASP A 84 -0.22 3.16 17.16
N LEU A 85 -1.27 3.14 16.33
CA LEU A 85 -2.54 2.51 16.68
C LEU A 85 -2.39 0.99 16.71
N SER A 86 -2.93 0.38 17.75
CA SER A 86 -3.11 -1.07 17.81
C SER A 86 -4.11 -1.53 16.75
N LYS A 87 -3.95 -2.76 16.23
CA LYS A 87 -4.86 -3.31 15.21
C LYS A 87 -6.32 -3.29 15.64
N SER A 88 -6.61 -3.53 16.92
CA SER A 88 -7.97 -3.48 17.48
C SER A 88 -8.63 -2.10 17.41
N GLU A 89 -7.86 -1.02 17.25
CA GLU A 89 -8.41 0.34 17.14
C GLU A 89 -8.94 0.66 15.74
N TYR A 90 -8.47 -0.04 14.70
CA TYR A 90 -8.88 0.21 13.31
C TYR A 90 -9.38 -1.02 12.54
N ILE A 91 -9.17 -2.23 13.06
CA ILE A 91 -9.69 -3.49 12.50
C ILE A 91 -10.74 -4.05 13.46
N ASN A 92 -11.97 -4.21 12.95
CA ASN A 92 -12.99 -5.04 13.59
C ASN A 92 -12.99 -6.42 12.92
N GLY A 93 -12.17 -7.34 13.45
CA GLY A 93 -12.00 -8.68 12.87
C GLY A 93 -10.62 -9.26 13.13
N LEU A 94 -10.26 -10.23 12.31
CA LEU A 94 -8.94 -10.87 12.32
C LEU A 94 -8.08 -10.30 11.18
N ASP A 95 -6.78 -10.19 11.43
CA ASP A 95 -5.79 -9.85 10.41
C ASP A 95 -5.25 -11.14 9.76
N GLU A 96 -4.45 -10.99 8.70
CA GLU A 96 -3.79 -12.10 7.99
C GLU A 96 -4.79 -13.19 7.59
N GLN A 97 -5.91 -12.78 7.00
CA GLN A 97 -6.94 -13.68 6.52
C GLN A 97 -6.63 -14.16 5.11
N ARG A 98 -6.92 -15.44 4.85
CA ARG A 98 -6.78 -16.06 3.53
C ARG A 98 -7.81 -15.47 2.55
N ILE A 99 -7.36 -15.12 1.35
CA ILE A 99 -8.25 -14.75 0.24
C ILE A 99 -8.89 -16.04 -0.28
N SER A 100 -10.21 -16.14 -0.13
CA SER A 100 -10.98 -17.33 -0.53
C SER A 100 -11.83 -17.12 -1.77
N ASN A 101 -11.90 -15.89 -2.30
CA ASN A 101 -12.69 -15.55 -3.47
C ASN A 101 -11.76 -15.37 -4.68
N TYR A 102 -11.52 -16.46 -5.41
CA TYR A 102 -10.68 -16.49 -6.61
C TYR A 102 -11.29 -17.44 -7.65
N LYS A 103 -10.88 -17.31 -8.91
CA LYS A 103 -11.39 -18.15 -10.01
C LYS A 103 -10.32 -18.36 -11.07
N ASN A 104 -10.10 -19.62 -11.44
CA ASN A 104 -9.22 -19.94 -12.55
C ASN A 104 -9.77 -19.39 -13.87
N SER A 105 -8.84 -18.91 -14.69
CA SER A 105 -9.05 -18.57 -16.10
C SER A 105 -9.66 -19.75 -16.87
N LEU A 106 -10.46 -19.42 -17.90
CA LEU A 106 -11.18 -20.40 -18.71
C LEU A 106 -10.94 -20.14 -20.19
N ASN A 107 -10.43 -21.15 -20.91
CA ASN A 107 -10.18 -21.10 -22.35
C ASN A 107 -9.27 -19.94 -22.80
N THR A 108 -8.28 -19.59 -21.98
CA THR A 108 -7.27 -18.57 -22.27
C THR A 108 -5.95 -19.22 -22.72
N LEU A 109 -5.15 -18.50 -23.51
CA LEU A 109 -3.80 -18.96 -23.90
C LEU A 109 -2.81 -18.88 -22.74
N GLN A 110 -2.92 -17.83 -21.93
CA GLN A 110 -2.21 -17.66 -20.67
C GLN A 110 -3.14 -18.09 -19.54
N ILE A 111 -2.73 -19.09 -18.77
CA ILE A 111 -3.45 -19.51 -17.57
C ILE A 111 -3.17 -18.49 -16.47
N TYR A 112 -4.22 -18.12 -15.73
CA TYR A 112 -4.13 -17.33 -14.50
C TYR A 112 -5.27 -17.72 -13.53
N THR A 113 -5.19 -17.21 -12.30
CA THR A 113 -6.18 -17.40 -11.22
C THR A 113 -6.57 -16.08 -10.57
#